data_AF-A0A1J5TQW2-F1
#
_entry.id   AF-A0A1J5TQW2-F1
#
_cell.length_a   1.000
_cell.length_b   1.000
_cell.length_c   1.000
_cell.angle_alpha   90.00
_cell.angle_beta   90.00
_cell.angle_gamma   90.00
#
_symmetry.space_group_name_H-M   'P 1'
#
loop_
_entity.id
_entity.type
_entity.pdbx_description
1 polymer ?
#
loop_
_entity_poly.entity_id
_entity_poly.type
_entity_poly.pdbx_seq_one_letter_code
_entity_poly.pdbx_strand_id
1 'polypeptide(L)'
;MEEINWLRVFAGLLLVLFIPGYTLIQAMFPRKGELDEEFDTLYRVTLGMAMSICIVIIVGFILGNPALGNAPTWGNSDDDKGYFQTFFVTTSLLILSVLLFVAGWYRGAYPWTANIHPSLARAPPGIRIESELAVAGKYIPAELIELQGLKHDRDNVKRKLTEVENRKLSGSSVMKKYYSKKEKTLLADLADIDSKMADIDQKFNRPGEGEGLSADVVQEDSLMSDEEE
;
A
#
# COMPACT_ATOMS: atom_id res chain seq x y z
N MET A 1 -36.12 9.08 -35.24
CA MET A 1 -34.68 8.91 -35.00
C MET A 1 -34.50 8.93 -33.51
N GLU A 2 -34.15 7.80 -32.89
CA GLU A 2 -33.80 7.79 -31.46
C GLU A 2 -32.62 8.73 -31.27
N GLU A 3 -32.75 9.72 -30.39
CA GLU A 3 -31.63 10.59 -30.05
C GLU A 3 -30.52 9.71 -29.45
N ILE A 4 -29.40 9.61 -30.16
CA ILE A 4 -28.23 8.90 -29.67
C ILE A 4 -27.78 9.62 -28.41
N ASN A 5 -28.00 8.99 -27.27
CA ASN A 5 -27.51 9.49 -26.01
C ASN A 5 -26.00 9.25 -25.94
N TRP A 6 -25.24 10.22 -26.47
CA TRP A 6 -23.77 10.20 -26.51
C TRP A 6 -23.15 9.91 -25.15
N LEU A 7 -23.76 10.39 -24.06
CA LEU A 7 -23.30 10.12 -22.71
C LEU A 7 -23.35 8.64 -22.36
N ARG A 8 -24.40 7.91 -22.78
CA ARG A 8 -24.50 6.46 -22.60
C ARG A 8 -23.43 5.72 -23.39
N VAL A 9 -23.14 6.16 -24.62
CA VAL A 9 -22.12 5.55 -25.47
C VAL A 9 -20.73 5.70 -24.84
N PHE A 10 -20.37 6.92 -24.42
CA PHE A 10 -19.10 7.19 -23.74
C PHE A 10 -18.99 6.44 -22.41
N ALA A 11 -20.03 6.43 -21.59
CA ALA A 11 -20.04 5.70 -20.32
C ALA A 11 -19.88 4.18 -20.53
N GLY A 12 -20.58 3.62 -21.52
CA GLY A 12 -20.46 2.20 -21.88
C GLY A 12 -19.05 1.85 -22.38
N LEU A 13 -18.47 2.70 -23.24
CA LEU A 13 -17.11 2.53 -23.72
C LEU A 13 -16.10 2.52 -22.57
N LEU A 14 -16.20 3.48 -21.66
CA LEU A 14 -15.29 3.62 -20.52
C LEU A 14 -15.44 2.43 -19.54
N LEU A 15 -16.68 2.04 -19.25
CA LEU A 15 -16.98 0.88 -18.40
C LEU A 15 -16.44 -0.42 -18.96
N VAL A 16 -16.50 -0.62 -20.28
CA VAL A 16 -16.05 -1.87 -20.91
C VAL A 16 -14.53 -1.88 -21.14
N LEU A 17 -13.96 -0.77 -21.60
CA LEU A 17 -12.54 -0.74 -22.01
C LEU A 17 -11.57 -0.37 -20.89
N PHE A 18 -12.04 0.22 -19.79
CA PHE A 18 -11.12 0.81 -18.82
C PHE A 18 -11.41 0.49 -17.36
N ILE A 19 -12.64 0.73 -16.87
CA ILE A 19 -12.92 0.73 -15.42
C ILE A 19 -12.53 -0.58 -14.71
N PRO A 20 -13.06 -1.76 -15.11
CA PRO A 20 -12.83 -2.98 -14.34
C PRO A 20 -11.37 -3.42 -14.40
N GLY A 21 -10.70 -3.23 -15.55
CA GLY A 21 -9.28 -3.59 -15.69
C GLY A 21 -8.36 -2.64 -14.93
N TYR A 22 -8.59 -1.33 -15.02
CA TYR A 22 -7.78 -0.34 -14.32
C TYR A 22 -7.92 -0.45 -12.79
N THR A 23 -9.15 -0.66 -12.29
CA THR A 23 -9.39 -0.87 -10.85
C THR A 23 -8.74 -2.17 -10.34
N LEU A 24 -8.71 -3.23 -11.15
CA LEU A 24 -7.99 -4.46 -10.83
C LEU A 24 -6.48 -4.23 -10.72
N ILE A 25 -5.88 -3.49 -11.65
CA ILE A 25 -4.43 -3.21 -11.62
C ILE A 25 -4.06 -2.33 -10.44
N GLN A 26 -4.88 -1.32 -10.13
CA GLN A 26 -4.71 -0.55 -8.89
C GLN A 26 -4.81 -1.44 -7.65
N ALA A 27 -5.71 -2.43 -7.63
CA ALA A 27 -5.81 -3.36 -6.52
C ALA A 27 -4.60 -4.30 -6.40
N MET A 28 -4.08 -4.80 -7.53
CA MET A 28 -2.92 -5.70 -7.53
C MET A 28 -1.61 -4.99 -7.15
N PHE A 29 -1.35 -3.82 -7.74
CA PHE A 29 -0.13 -3.05 -7.58
C PHE A 29 -0.43 -1.68 -6.96
N PRO A 30 -0.72 -1.58 -5.67
CA PRO A 30 -1.16 -0.33 -5.05
C PRO A 30 -0.04 0.72 -4.93
N ARG A 31 1.24 0.34 -5.05
CA ARG A 31 2.35 1.30 -4.96
C ARG A 31 2.71 1.92 -6.29
N LYS A 32 3.11 3.19 -6.23
CA LYS A 32 3.84 3.84 -7.33
C LYS A 32 5.23 3.18 -7.50
N GLY A 33 5.58 2.84 -8.73
CA GLY A 33 6.89 2.26 -9.08
C GLY A 33 7.03 0.75 -8.88
N GLU A 34 5.95 0.01 -8.60
CA GLU A 34 5.99 -1.47 -8.52
C GLU A 34 6.07 -2.16 -9.90
N LEU A 35 5.57 -1.50 -10.96
CA LEU A 35 5.61 -2.03 -12.33
C LEU A 35 6.87 -1.59 -13.06
N ASP A 36 7.10 -0.29 -13.09
CA ASP A 36 8.30 0.34 -13.65
C ASP A 36 8.45 1.73 -13.02
N GLU A 37 9.67 2.15 -12.65
CA GLU A 37 9.91 3.38 -11.91
C GLU A 37 9.65 4.63 -12.77
N GLU A 38 9.96 4.55 -14.07
CA GLU A 38 9.86 5.68 -15.00
C GLU A 38 8.49 5.78 -15.71
N PHE A 39 7.83 4.64 -15.95
CA PHE A 39 6.59 4.56 -16.76
C PHE A 39 5.39 3.93 -16.05
N ASP A 40 5.38 3.92 -14.71
CA ASP A 40 4.32 3.30 -13.89
C ASP A 40 2.89 3.69 -14.34
N THR A 41 2.66 4.97 -14.66
CA THR A 41 1.33 5.46 -15.08
C THR A 41 0.91 4.92 -16.44
N LEU A 42 1.84 4.89 -17.41
CA LEU A 42 1.59 4.38 -18.75
C LEU A 42 1.34 2.87 -18.71
N TYR A 43 2.11 2.13 -17.91
CA TYR A 43 1.90 0.70 -17.71
C TYR A 43 0.56 0.40 -17.04
N ARG A 44 0.17 1.15 -16.01
CA ARG A 44 -1.15 0.98 -15.37
C ARG A 44 -2.30 1.20 -16.33
N VAL A 45 -2.20 2.21 -17.19
CA VAL A 45 -3.26 2.52 -18.17
C VAL A 45 -3.33 1.45 -19.25
N THR A 46 -2.20 1.08 -19.85
CA THR A 46 -2.15 0.10 -20.95
C THR A 46 -2.50 -1.31 -20.48
N LEU A 47 -1.92 -1.74 -19.36
CA LEU A 47 -2.22 -3.04 -18.74
C LEU A 47 -3.65 -3.05 -18.19
N GLY A 48 -4.13 -1.93 -17.65
CA GLY A 48 -5.53 -1.75 -17.26
C GLY A 48 -6.50 -1.94 -18.42
N MET A 49 -6.25 -1.36 -19.60
CA MET A 49 -7.09 -1.59 -20.78
C MET A 49 -7.09 -3.06 -21.22
N ALA A 50 -5.92 -3.69 -21.27
CA ALA A 50 -5.79 -5.10 -21.65
C ALA A 50 -6.56 -6.01 -20.67
N MET A 51 -6.42 -5.78 -19.36
CA MET A 51 -7.14 -6.53 -18.35
C MET A 51 -8.65 -6.28 -18.37
N SER A 52 -9.09 -5.09 -18.77
CA SER A 52 -10.52 -4.78 -18.90
C SER A 52 -11.18 -5.71 -19.92
N ILE A 53 -10.53 -5.92 -21.06
CA ILE A 53 -11.02 -6.82 -22.11
C ILE A 53 -11.11 -8.26 -21.57
N CYS A 54 -10.08 -8.74 -20.86
CA CYS A 54 -10.09 -10.07 -20.25
C CYS A 54 -11.26 -10.25 -19.27
N ILE A 55 -11.48 -9.27 -18.39
CA ILE A 55 -12.57 -9.31 -17.41
C ILE A 55 -13.94 -9.33 -18.10
N VAL A 56 -14.15 -8.47 -19.10
CA VAL A 56 -15.42 -8.39 -19.83
C VAL A 56 -15.72 -9.71 -20.54
N ILE A 57 -14.72 -10.33 -21.16
CA ILE A 57 -14.87 -11.65 -21.80
C ILE A 57 -15.26 -12.71 -20.77
N ILE A 58 -14.57 -12.77 -19.62
CA ILE A 58 -14.89 -13.72 -18.55
C ILE A 58 -16.31 -13.53 -18.02
N VAL A 59 -16.72 -12.29 -17.73
CA VAL A 59 -18.07 -11.96 -17.29
C VAL A 59 -19.10 -12.35 -18.35
N GLY A 60 -18.81 -12.09 -19.62
CA GLY A 60 -19.66 -12.49 -20.74
C GLY A 60 -19.83 -14.00 -20.84
N PHE A 61 -18.76 -14.77 -20.68
CA PHE A 61 -18.83 -16.23 -20.66
C PHE A 61 -19.60 -16.77 -19.47
N ILE A 62 -19.42 -16.20 -18.28
CA ILE A 62 -20.15 -16.60 -17.08
C ILE A 62 -21.65 -16.36 -17.29
N LEU A 63 -22.05 -15.15 -17.68
CA LEU A 63 -23.46 -14.80 -17.90
C LEU A 63 -24.08 -15.49 -19.12
N GLY A 64 -23.27 -15.86 -20.11
CA GLY A 64 -23.70 -16.60 -21.30
C GLY A 64 -23.85 -18.10 -21.07
N ASN A 65 -23.50 -18.62 -19.89
CA ASN A 65 -23.56 -20.04 -19.60
C ASN A 65 -25.03 -20.52 -19.48
N PRO A 66 -25.49 -21.46 -20.34
CA PRO A 66 -26.87 -21.98 -20.30
C PRO A 66 -27.23 -22.64 -18.97
N ALA A 67 -26.23 -23.11 -18.20
CA ALA A 67 -26.45 -23.74 -16.90
C ALA A 67 -27.05 -22.78 -15.85
N LEU A 68 -26.98 -21.47 -16.06
CA LEU A 68 -27.60 -20.47 -15.18
C LEU A 68 -29.13 -20.40 -15.33
N GLY A 69 -29.70 -20.97 -16.40
CA GLY A 69 -31.12 -20.92 -16.68
C GLY A 69 -31.60 -19.55 -17.19
N ASN A 70 -32.89 -19.27 -16.99
CA ASN A 70 -33.51 -18.02 -17.43
C ASN A 70 -33.24 -16.89 -16.44
N ALA A 71 -33.13 -15.68 -16.98
CA ALA A 71 -32.88 -14.50 -16.17
C ALA A 71 -34.15 -14.08 -15.42
N PRO A 72 -34.05 -13.63 -14.17
CA PRO A 72 -35.20 -13.18 -13.40
C PRO A 72 -35.80 -11.90 -14.00
N THR A 73 -37.14 -11.76 -13.89
CA THR A 73 -37.98 -10.73 -14.54
C THR A 73 -37.93 -9.33 -13.89
N TRP A 74 -36.95 -9.06 -13.04
CA TRP A 74 -36.82 -7.77 -12.36
C TRP A 74 -36.01 -6.77 -13.19
N GLY A 75 -36.51 -5.54 -13.27
CA GLY A 75 -35.90 -4.47 -14.05
C GLY A 75 -36.27 -4.53 -15.54
N ASN A 76 -35.33 -4.17 -16.42
CA ASN A 76 -35.53 -4.16 -17.88
C ASN A 76 -35.10 -5.49 -18.52
N SER A 77 -35.34 -6.62 -17.86
CA SER A 77 -34.96 -7.96 -18.35
C SER A 77 -36.11 -8.64 -19.11
N ASP A 78 -35.77 -9.36 -20.18
CA ASP A 78 -36.71 -10.25 -20.88
C ASP A 78 -36.60 -11.67 -20.31
N ASP A 79 -37.72 -12.25 -19.86
CA ASP A 79 -37.80 -13.59 -19.25
C ASP A 79 -37.38 -14.72 -20.20
N ASP A 80 -37.69 -14.54 -21.50
CA ASP A 80 -37.39 -15.52 -22.54
C ASP A 80 -35.91 -15.54 -22.96
N LYS A 81 -35.09 -14.64 -22.42
CA LYS A 81 -33.67 -14.52 -22.75
C LYS A 81 -32.84 -14.90 -21.52
N GLY A 82 -31.73 -15.63 -21.74
CA GLY A 82 -30.76 -15.95 -20.68
C GLY A 82 -30.09 -14.70 -20.08
N TYR A 83 -29.17 -14.88 -19.15
CA TYR A 83 -28.51 -13.79 -18.40
C TYR A 83 -27.61 -12.87 -19.24
N PHE A 84 -27.32 -13.20 -20.49
CA PHE A 84 -26.54 -12.36 -21.40
C PHE A 84 -27.38 -11.21 -21.98
N GLN A 85 -27.82 -10.30 -21.11
CA GLN A 85 -28.55 -9.08 -21.45
C GLN A 85 -27.79 -7.86 -20.98
N THR A 86 -28.02 -6.71 -21.63
CA THR A 86 -27.31 -5.46 -21.31
C THR A 86 -27.45 -5.07 -19.84
N PHE A 87 -28.62 -5.27 -19.24
CA PHE A 87 -28.86 -4.96 -17.82
C PHE A 87 -27.96 -5.76 -16.88
N PHE A 88 -27.90 -7.09 -17.05
CA PHE A 88 -27.06 -7.95 -16.21
C PHE A 88 -25.57 -7.77 -16.45
N VAL A 89 -25.16 -7.60 -17.71
CA VAL A 89 -23.76 -7.34 -18.06
C VAL A 89 -23.28 -6.03 -17.43
N THR A 90 -24.04 -4.94 -17.58
CA THR A 90 -23.66 -3.64 -17.00
C THR A 90 -23.66 -3.67 -15.48
N THR A 91 -24.66 -4.28 -14.86
CA THR A 91 -24.75 -4.43 -13.40
C THR A 91 -23.60 -5.27 -12.85
N SER A 92 -23.28 -6.40 -13.49
CA SER A 92 -22.16 -7.26 -13.09
C SER A 92 -20.83 -6.55 -13.20
N LEU A 93 -20.59 -5.80 -14.28
CA LEU A 93 -19.36 -5.03 -14.45
C LEU A 93 -19.23 -3.90 -13.43
N LEU A 94 -20.33 -3.21 -13.09
CA LEU A 94 -20.33 -2.19 -12.05
C LEU A 94 -20.05 -2.77 -10.67
N ILE A 95 -20.74 -3.85 -10.30
CA ILE A 95 -20.52 -4.53 -9.01
C ILE A 95 -19.07 -4.99 -8.89
N LEU A 96 -18.55 -5.64 -9.93
CA LEU A 96 -17.16 -6.10 -9.95
C LEU A 96 -16.18 -4.93 -9.82
N SER A 97 -16.42 -3.83 -10.54
CA SER A 97 -15.59 -2.62 -10.45
C SER A 97 -15.61 -2.02 -9.05
N VAL A 98 -16.77 -1.99 -8.39
CA VAL A 98 -16.90 -1.52 -6.99
C VAL A 98 -16.15 -2.45 -6.04
N LEU A 99 -16.26 -3.77 -6.20
CA LEU A 99 -15.53 -4.73 -5.37
C LEU A 99 -14.01 -4.59 -5.53
N LEU A 100 -13.53 -4.45 -6.77
CA LEU A 100 -12.12 -4.22 -7.07
C LEU A 100 -11.65 -2.87 -6.52
N PHE A 101 -12.47 -1.83 -6.61
CA PHE A 101 -12.18 -0.53 -6.02
C PHE A 101 -12.05 -0.63 -4.50
N VAL A 102 -12.98 -1.32 -3.82
CA VAL A 102 -12.92 -1.56 -2.36
C VAL A 102 -11.68 -2.37 -2.00
N ALA A 103 -11.33 -3.38 -2.78
CA ALA A 103 -10.11 -4.17 -2.59
C ALA A 103 -8.84 -3.33 -2.76
N GLY A 104 -8.78 -2.48 -3.79
CA GLY A 104 -7.67 -1.55 -4.02
C GLY A 104 -7.58 -0.47 -2.96
N TRP A 105 -8.72 0.05 -2.49
CA TRP A 105 -8.78 0.95 -1.36
C TRP A 105 -8.26 0.27 -0.08
N TYR A 106 -8.71 -0.95 0.23
CA TYR A 106 -8.23 -1.75 1.35
C TYR A 106 -6.70 -1.89 1.34
N ARG A 107 -6.10 -2.03 0.15
CA ARG A 107 -4.66 -2.14 -0.09
C ARG A 107 -3.93 -0.80 -0.22
N GLY A 108 -4.61 0.34 -0.08
CA GLY A 108 -3.99 1.67 -0.10
C GLY A 108 -3.66 2.21 -1.49
N ALA A 109 -4.30 1.71 -2.56
CA ALA A 109 -4.05 2.17 -3.94
C ALA A 109 -4.51 3.61 -4.22
N TYR A 110 -5.46 4.11 -3.43
CA TYR A 110 -6.14 5.39 -3.67
C TYR A 110 -5.80 6.43 -2.58
N PRO A 111 -4.62 7.09 -2.62
CA PRO A 111 -4.20 8.02 -1.57
C PRO A 111 -5.11 9.25 -1.44
N TRP A 112 -5.83 9.62 -2.51
CA TRP A 112 -6.77 10.73 -2.52
C TRP A 112 -7.98 10.53 -1.57
N THR A 113 -8.31 9.28 -1.19
CA THR A 113 -9.43 9.03 -0.26
C THR A 113 -9.17 9.59 1.13
N ALA A 114 -7.90 9.82 1.50
CA ALA A 114 -7.55 10.44 2.77
C ALA A 114 -7.92 11.93 2.88
N ASN A 115 -8.01 12.63 1.73
CA ASN A 115 -8.45 14.03 1.71
C ASN A 115 -9.94 14.19 2.06
N ILE A 116 -10.71 13.11 1.92
CA ILE A 116 -12.15 13.10 2.20
C ILE A 116 -12.39 12.89 3.70
N HIS A 117 -11.68 11.94 4.32
CA HIS A 117 -11.78 11.69 5.75
C HIS A 117 -10.54 10.95 6.28
N PRO A 118 -10.03 11.28 7.49
CA PRO A 118 -8.84 10.64 8.05
C PRO A 118 -9.00 9.13 8.29
N SER A 119 -10.21 8.61 8.53
CA SER A 119 -10.45 7.15 8.66
C SER A 119 -10.39 6.39 7.32
N LEU A 120 -10.43 7.10 6.19
CA LEU A 120 -10.32 6.52 4.84
C LEU A 120 -8.87 6.40 4.36
N ALA A 121 -7.91 6.87 5.17
CA ALA A 121 -6.48 6.72 4.91
C ALA A 121 -6.05 5.26 5.07
N ARG A 122 -5.47 4.69 4.00
CA ARG A 122 -4.84 3.37 4.03
C ARG A 122 -3.52 3.42 3.28
N ALA A 123 -2.47 2.87 3.89
CA ALA A 123 -1.14 2.84 3.30
C ALA A 123 -0.88 1.50 2.58
N PRO A 124 -0.21 1.52 1.42
CA PRO A 124 0.16 0.30 0.71
C PRO A 124 1.18 -0.55 1.48
N PRO A 125 1.07 -1.90 1.47
CA PRO A 125 1.81 -2.80 2.35
C PRO A 125 3.32 -2.90 2.04
N GLY A 126 4.22 -2.46 2.93
CA GLY A 126 5.71 -2.53 2.87
C GLY A 126 6.40 -1.25 3.42
N ILE A 127 7.61 -0.85 3.00
CA ILE A 127 8.47 0.12 3.75
C ILE A 127 7.70 1.40 4.12
N ARG A 128 7.49 1.55 5.43
CA ARG A 128 6.49 2.39 6.10
C ARG A 128 7.06 3.74 6.51
N ILE A 129 7.37 4.67 5.60
CA ILE A 129 7.89 5.96 6.11
C ILE A 129 7.34 7.19 5.37
N GLU A 130 7.12 7.14 4.06
CA GLU A 130 6.66 8.35 3.34
C GLU A 130 5.14 8.44 3.18
N SER A 131 4.46 7.30 3.03
CA SER A 131 3.03 7.26 2.67
C SER A 131 2.08 7.43 3.84
N GLU A 132 2.45 7.02 5.07
CA GLU A 132 1.63 7.26 6.27
C GLU A 132 1.73 8.73 6.74
N LEU A 133 2.88 9.38 6.54
CA LEU A 133 3.14 10.76 6.97
C LEU A 133 2.66 11.82 5.97
N ALA A 134 2.83 11.60 4.66
CA ALA A 134 2.31 12.52 3.64
C ALA A 134 0.77 12.59 3.63
N VAL A 135 0.11 11.50 4.04
CA VAL A 135 -1.35 11.38 4.10
C VAL A 135 -1.95 12.11 5.31
N ALA A 136 -1.19 12.29 6.40
CA ALA A 136 -1.67 12.96 7.62
C ALA A 136 -1.51 14.49 7.60
N GLY A 137 -0.97 15.09 6.52
CA GLY A 137 -0.80 16.54 6.40
C GLY A 137 0.09 17.19 7.48
N LYS A 138 0.84 16.40 8.25
CA LYS A 138 1.75 16.90 9.29
C LYS A 138 3.13 17.15 8.69
N TYR A 139 3.69 18.32 9.02
CA TYR A 139 5.07 18.70 8.72
C TYR A 139 6.02 17.57 9.08
N ILE A 140 6.81 17.12 8.11
CA ILE A 140 7.85 16.13 8.34
C ILE A 140 8.99 16.85 9.08
N PRO A 141 9.30 16.51 10.34
CA PRO A 141 10.51 17.00 10.96
C PRO A 141 11.69 16.43 10.16
N ALA A 142 12.59 17.30 9.70
CA ALA A 142 13.76 16.93 8.89
C ALA A 142 14.59 15.78 9.53
N GLU A 143 14.53 15.68 10.85
CA GLU A 143 15.19 14.67 11.67
C GLU A 143 14.67 13.23 11.42
N LEU A 144 13.40 13.03 11.03
CA LEU A 144 12.89 11.69 10.67
C LEU A 144 13.39 11.22 9.30
N ILE A 145 13.53 12.14 8.35
CA ILE A 145 14.11 11.86 7.02
C ILE A 145 15.59 11.48 7.20
N GLU A 146 16.30 12.23 8.04
CA GLU A 146 17.68 11.93 8.40
C GLU A 146 17.80 10.54 9.04
N LEU A 147 16.98 10.22 10.06
CA LEU A 147 17.00 8.91 10.70
C LEU A 147 16.75 7.74 9.72
N GLN A 148 15.89 7.94 8.73
CA GLN A 148 15.65 6.95 7.68
C GLN A 148 16.85 6.79 6.73
N GLY A 149 17.47 7.90 6.31
CA GLY A 149 18.71 7.86 5.54
C GLY A 149 19.80 7.08 6.28
N LEU A 150 19.95 7.34 7.58
CA LEU A 150 20.90 6.62 8.43
C LEU A 150 20.59 5.12 8.56
N LYS A 151 19.32 4.73 8.66
CA LYS A 151 18.93 3.30 8.67
C LYS A 151 19.31 2.60 7.36
N HIS A 152 19.11 3.24 6.21
CA HIS A 152 19.51 2.68 4.93
C HIS A 152 21.03 2.53 4.81
N ASP A 153 21.79 3.55 5.25
CA ASP A 153 23.25 3.49 5.28
C ASP A 153 23.76 2.37 6.18
N ARG A 154 23.13 2.18 7.35
CA ARG A 154 23.43 1.10 8.28
C ARG A 154 23.30 -0.27 7.62
N ASP A 155 22.21 -0.53 6.90
CA ASP A 155 21.97 -1.80 6.25
C ASP A 155 22.98 -2.05 5.10
N ASN A 156 23.34 -1.00 4.37
CA ASN A 156 24.38 -1.07 3.34
C ASN A 156 25.76 -1.41 3.94
N VAL A 157 26.12 -0.80 5.07
CA VAL A 157 27.37 -1.08 5.80
C VAL A 157 27.37 -2.52 6.34
N LYS A 158 26.26 -2.99 6.91
CA LYS A 158 26.12 -4.39 7.37
C LYS A 158 26.31 -5.38 6.23
N ARG A 159 25.70 -5.14 5.08
CA ARG A 159 25.88 -5.98 3.88
C ARG A 159 27.36 -6.03 3.44
N LYS A 160 28.04 -4.89 3.42
CA LYS A 160 29.48 -4.81 3.11
C LYS A 160 30.33 -5.55 4.16
N LEU A 161 29.94 -5.52 5.43
CA LEU A 161 30.63 -6.22 6.51
C LEU A 161 30.56 -7.74 6.31
N THR A 162 29.37 -8.28 6.02
CA THR A 162 29.18 -9.71 5.72
C THR A 162 30.00 -10.14 4.50
N GLU A 163 30.08 -9.30 3.46
CA GLU A 163 30.91 -9.59 2.29
C GLU A 163 32.40 -9.62 2.63
N VAL A 164 32.88 -8.67 3.43
CA VAL A 164 34.28 -8.61 3.89
C VAL A 164 34.62 -9.82 4.78
N GLU A 165 33.72 -10.23 5.66
CA GLU A 165 33.87 -11.40 6.52
C GLU A 165 34.01 -12.70 5.69
N ASN A 166 33.12 -12.89 4.72
CA ASN A 166 33.19 -14.03 3.79
C ASN A 166 34.50 -14.07 2.99
N ARG A 167 34.99 -12.90 2.55
CA ARG A 167 36.26 -12.78 1.82
C ARG A 167 37.48 -12.95 2.73
N LYS A 168 37.38 -12.63 4.02
CA LYS A 168 38.41 -12.89 5.04
C LYS A 168 38.54 -14.38 5.35
N LEU A 169 37.42 -15.11 5.38
CA LEU A 169 37.42 -16.57 5.62
C LEU A 169 38.11 -17.36 4.50
N SER A 170 37.85 -16.99 3.23
CA SER A 170 38.38 -17.68 2.05
C SER A 170 39.76 -17.20 1.56
N GLY A 171 40.30 -16.12 2.13
CA GLY A 171 41.51 -15.46 1.64
C GLY A 171 42.84 -16.04 2.16
N SER A 172 43.92 -15.78 1.41
CA SER A 172 45.32 -15.97 1.84
C SER A 172 45.70 -15.08 3.04
N SER A 173 46.82 -15.35 3.73
CA SER A 173 47.20 -14.63 4.97
C SER A 173 47.37 -13.11 4.77
N VAL A 174 47.86 -12.68 3.60
CA VAL A 174 47.98 -11.26 3.24
C VAL A 174 46.60 -10.62 3.02
N MET A 175 45.69 -11.35 2.37
CA MET A 175 44.31 -10.93 2.11
C MET A 175 43.51 -10.81 3.41
N LYS A 176 43.74 -11.71 4.37
CA LYS A 176 43.18 -11.63 5.73
C LYS A 176 43.58 -10.35 6.46
N LYS A 177 44.83 -9.91 6.31
CA LYS A 177 45.31 -8.65 6.92
C LYS A 177 44.68 -7.41 6.27
N TYR A 178 44.43 -7.45 4.97
CA TYR A 178 43.73 -6.37 4.26
C TYR A 178 42.25 -6.27 4.70
N TYR A 179 41.53 -7.39 4.66
CA TYR A 179 40.11 -7.40 5.04
C TYR A 179 39.88 -7.16 6.53
N SER A 180 40.80 -7.56 7.42
CA SER A 180 40.68 -7.21 8.84
C SER A 180 40.83 -5.71 9.11
N LYS A 181 41.63 -5.00 8.30
CA LYS A 181 41.69 -3.52 8.36
C LYS A 181 40.39 -2.90 7.85
N LYS A 182 39.84 -3.43 6.74
CA LYS A 182 38.59 -2.95 6.14
C LYS A 182 37.34 -3.25 7.00
N GLU A 183 37.34 -4.36 7.71
CA GLU A 183 36.31 -4.73 8.70
C GLU A 183 36.30 -3.72 9.85
N LYS A 184 37.48 -3.37 10.39
CA LYS A 184 37.58 -2.35 11.45
C LYS A 184 37.06 -0.98 11.02
N THR A 185 37.32 -0.56 9.78
CA THR A 185 36.79 0.72 9.28
C THR A 185 35.27 0.66 9.13
N LEU A 186 34.72 -0.43 8.60
CA LEU A 186 33.26 -0.59 8.48
C LEU A 186 32.56 -0.68 9.85
N LEU A 187 33.20 -1.26 10.85
CA LEU A 187 32.68 -1.28 12.23
C LEU A 187 32.69 0.11 12.86
N ALA A 188 33.70 0.94 12.58
CA ALA A 188 33.72 2.34 13.01
C ALA A 188 32.59 3.14 12.34
N ASP A 189 32.43 3.01 11.02
CA ASP A 189 31.35 3.66 10.28
C ASP A 189 29.96 3.24 10.81
N LEU A 190 29.80 1.95 11.17
CA LEU A 190 28.56 1.44 11.76
C LEU A 190 28.28 2.04 13.14
N ALA A 191 29.31 2.18 13.98
CA ALA A 191 29.20 2.80 15.29
C ALA A 191 28.84 4.29 15.19
N ASP A 192 29.41 5.01 14.23
CA ASP A 192 29.07 6.41 13.96
C ASP A 192 27.60 6.57 13.52
N ILE A 193 27.11 5.66 12.66
CA ILE A 193 25.70 5.64 12.25
C ILE A 193 24.79 5.33 13.44
N ASP A 194 25.11 4.31 14.24
CA ASP A 194 24.33 3.93 15.42
C ASP A 194 24.32 5.08 16.47
N SER A 195 25.42 5.81 16.65
CA SER A 195 25.49 7.00 17.52
C SER A 195 24.55 8.10 17.04
N LYS A 196 24.62 8.47 15.75
CA LYS A 196 23.75 9.52 15.19
C LYS A 196 22.28 9.14 15.25
N MET A 197 21.94 7.86 15.03
CA MET A 197 20.58 7.38 15.22
C MET A 197 20.12 7.53 16.67
N ALA A 198 20.99 7.23 17.65
CA ALA A 198 20.67 7.39 19.07
C ALA A 198 20.50 8.85 19.48
N ASP A 199 21.31 9.77 18.92
CA ASP A 199 21.18 11.21 19.17
C ASP A 199 19.83 11.73 18.65
N ILE A 200 19.41 11.28 17.47
CA ILE A 200 18.11 11.64 16.90
C ILE A 200 16.98 11.03 17.74
N ASP A 201 17.10 9.77 18.15
CA ASP A 201 16.09 9.11 19.00
C ASP A 201 15.97 9.79 20.37
N GLN A 202 17.08 10.25 20.96
CA GLN A 202 17.09 11.02 22.20
C GLN A 202 16.42 12.39 22.05
N LYS A 203 16.57 13.07 20.91
CA LYS A 203 15.83 14.32 20.64
C LYS A 203 14.32 14.09 20.60
N PHE A 204 13.87 12.97 20.02
CA PHE A 204 12.46 12.60 19.97
C PHE A 204 11.91 12.10 21.32
N ASN A 205 12.75 11.44 22.12
CA ASN A 205 12.37 10.80 23.37
C ASN A 205 12.86 11.58 24.61
N ARG A 206 13.22 12.85 24.45
CA ARG A 206 13.59 13.72 25.57
C ARG A 206 12.38 13.76 26.51
N PRO A 207 12.49 13.34 27.78
CA PRO A 207 11.39 13.53 28.72
C PRO A 207 11.07 15.02 28.67
N GLY A 208 9.82 15.36 28.35
CA GLY A 208 9.38 16.74 28.40
C GLY A 208 9.83 17.32 29.74
N GLU A 209 10.43 18.51 29.72
CA GLU A 209 10.52 19.32 30.93
C GLU A 209 9.07 19.55 31.40
N GLY A 210 8.53 18.62 32.21
CA GLY A 210 7.15 18.68 32.68
C GLY A 210 6.41 17.36 32.96
N GLU A 211 6.80 16.19 32.44
CA GLU A 211 6.07 14.94 32.73
C GLU A 211 7.03 13.82 33.14
N GLY A 212 7.28 13.77 34.45
CA GLY A 212 7.96 12.66 35.09
C GLY A 212 7.07 11.42 35.11
N LEU A 213 7.63 10.32 34.62
CA LEU A 213 7.20 8.95 34.90
C LEU A 213 7.12 8.74 36.43
N SER A 214 5.93 8.78 37.03
CA SER A 214 5.64 8.08 38.31
C SER A 214 4.17 7.98 38.76
N ALA A 215 3.18 8.60 38.11
CA ALA A 215 1.85 8.75 38.74
C ALA A 215 0.79 7.68 38.44
N ASP A 216 0.73 7.05 37.25
CA ASP A 216 -0.50 6.34 36.84
C ASP A 216 -0.38 4.81 36.74
N VAL A 217 0.51 4.19 37.53
CA VAL A 217 0.51 2.73 37.69
C VAL A 217 0.33 2.39 39.17
N VAL A 218 -0.86 1.88 39.48
CA VAL A 218 -1.35 1.27 40.75
C VAL A 218 -2.03 2.22 41.74
N GLN A 219 -3.38 2.32 41.67
CA GLN A 219 -4.30 2.07 42.80
C GLN A 219 -5.77 2.30 42.39
N GLU A 220 -6.35 1.34 41.66
CA GLU A 220 -7.81 1.12 41.70
C GLU A 220 -8.05 -0.37 41.95
N ASP A 221 -7.62 -0.84 43.11
CA ASP A 221 -8.24 -1.98 43.76
C ASP A 221 -7.88 -1.95 45.25
N SER A 222 -8.93 -2.00 46.08
CA SER A 222 -8.96 -2.13 47.55
C SER A 222 -8.65 -0.88 48.40
N LEU A 223 -9.72 -0.29 48.92
CA LEU A 223 -9.98 0.15 50.31
C LEU A 223 -11.39 0.79 50.29
N MET A 224 -12.48 0.01 50.27
CA MET A 224 -13.23 -0.46 51.45
C MET A 224 -13.23 0.50 52.66
N SER A 225 -14.45 0.65 53.17
CA SER A 225 -14.90 1.00 54.53
C SER A 225 -14.89 2.46 55.01
N ASP A 226 -16.14 2.94 55.12
CA ASP A 226 -16.75 3.53 56.32
C ASP A 226 -16.75 5.05 56.55
N GLU A 227 -17.87 5.47 57.16
CA GLU A 227 -18.24 6.75 57.81
C GLU A 227 -19.05 7.72 56.93
N GLU A 228 -20.40 7.65 56.99
CA GLU A 228 -21.30 8.32 57.97
C GLU A 228 -21.50 9.82 57.71
N GLU A 229 -22.60 10.17 57.01
CA GLU A 229 -23.71 11.03 57.49
C GLU A 229 -24.88 11.06 56.49
#